data_AF-A0A7V0J3N7-F1
#
_entry.id   AF-A0A7V0J3N7-F1
#
_cell.length_a   1.000
_cell.length_b   1.000
_cell.length_c   1.000
_cell.angle_alpha   90.00
_cell.angle_beta   90.00
_cell.angle_gamma   90.00
#
_symmetry.space_group_name_H-M   'P 1'
#
loop_
_entity.id
_entity.type
_entity.pdbx_description
1 polymer ?
#
loop_
_entity_poly.entity_id
_entity_poly.type
_entity_poly.pdbx_seq_one_letter_code
_entity_poly.pdbx_strand_id
1 'polypeptide(L)'
;MKPGPAMAVGLIDTVVQIDSPPRSSESILAQIVLDQGWSSSRLEAAEKAERWDRQFRNRLRATASERHSAGRVCSFDFNSSSDYMIQGSAYIEPGVDSTDLAESKRRRHRYAEYLAFLRQINPREFEALCAGILGLLGIREPTLTSHGHDEGIDFYGQLELGSALAPETLPGLTSILRVWMIGQAKHYPSGQAATPEIRELVGAVELAQAGAYSRLSTPYSNLRIKLCDPVFFLFFTTGTISRPGWRLLDSSGAIGMDGEMLAAFLAENEIGVVEGAFDAPTLQSWVDGHSG
;
A
#
# COMPACT_ATOMS: atom_id res chain seq x y z
N MET A 1 -17.55 -19.08 -12.26
CA MET A 1 -18.14 -17.77 -12.61
C MET A 1 -18.19 -17.66 -14.14
N LYS A 2 -19.20 -17.08 -14.77
CA LYS A 2 -19.31 -17.05 -16.25
C LYS A 2 -18.37 -15.99 -16.85
N PRO A 3 -17.74 -16.22 -18.04
CA PRO A 3 -16.97 -15.21 -18.75
C PRO A 3 -17.76 -13.92 -18.96
N GLY A 4 -17.09 -12.77 -18.87
CA GLY A 4 -17.73 -11.47 -19.08
C GLY A 4 -16.93 -10.27 -18.55
N PRO A 5 -17.48 -9.05 -18.67
CA PRO A 5 -16.78 -7.81 -18.32
C PRO A 5 -16.27 -7.76 -16.88
N ALA A 6 -17.04 -8.32 -15.92
CA ALA A 6 -16.65 -8.34 -14.52
C ALA A 6 -15.42 -9.23 -14.25
N MET A 7 -15.34 -10.37 -14.93
CA MET A 7 -14.17 -11.24 -14.83
C MET A 7 -12.96 -10.63 -15.54
N ALA A 8 -13.18 -9.98 -16.69
CA ALA A 8 -12.12 -9.29 -17.43
C ALA A 8 -11.46 -8.17 -16.60
N VAL A 9 -12.25 -7.39 -15.86
CA VAL A 9 -11.72 -6.36 -14.94
C VAL A 9 -10.77 -6.97 -13.92
N GLY A 10 -11.09 -8.15 -13.38
CA GLY A 10 -10.21 -8.86 -12.43
C GLY A 10 -8.90 -9.39 -13.04
N LEU A 11 -8.74 -9.29 -14.37
CA LEU A 11 -7.56 -9.74 -15.10
C LEU A 11 -6.76 -8.57 -15.70
N ILE A 12 -7.18 -7.31 -15.46
CA ILE A 12 -6.54 -6.14 -16.07
C ILE A 12 -5.04 -6.06 -15.73
N ASP A 13 -4.69 -6.35 -14.48
CA ASP A 13 -3.31 -6.32 -13.96
C ASP A 13 -2.41 -7.38 -14.65
N THR A 14 -2.99 -8.36 -15.36
CA THR A 14 -2.24 -9.36 -16.15
C THR A 14 -1.88 -8.90 -17.56
N VAL A 15 -2.57 -7.86 -18.07
CA VAL A 15 -2.44 -7.40 -19.47
C VAL A 15 -1.90 -5.97 -19.55
N VAL A 16 -2.14 -5.15 -18.52
CA VAL A 16 -1.64 -3.77 -18.43
C VAL A 16 -0.63 -3.73 -17.29
N GLN A 17 0.64 -3.53 -17.66
CA GLN A 17 1.71 -3.25 -16.71
C GLN A 17 1.71 -1.77 -16.34
N ILE A 18 2.34 -1.43 -15.21
CA ILE A 18 2.30 -0.09 -14.62
C ILE A 18 2.84 1.00 -15.55
N ASP A 19 3.71 0.65 -16.50
CA ASP A 19 4.34 1.54 -17.48
C ASP A 19 3.81 1.34 -18.92
N SER A 20 2.77 0.52 -19.10
CA SER A 20 2.27 0.16 -20.43
C SER A 20 1.79 1.39 -21.21
N PRO A 21 2.13 1.50 -22.51
CA PRO A 21 1.65 2.61 -23.33
C PRO A 21 0.13 2.53 -23.55
N PRO A 22 -0.51 3.64 -23.95
CA PRO A 22 -1.95 3.69 -24.19
C PRO A 22 -2.38 2.69 -25.27
N ARG A 23 -3.41 1.89 -24.94
CA ARG A 23 -4.08 0.95 -25.85
C ARG A 23 -5.59 1.12 -25.74
N SER A 24 -6.32 0.83 -26.80
CA SER A 24 -7.78 0.88 -26.72
C SER A 24 -8.31 -0.18 -25.76
N SER A 25 -9.38 0.16 -25.04
CA SER A 25 -10.06 -0.76 -24.12
C SER A 25 -10.58 -2.01 -24.82
N GLU A 26 -11.02 -1.89 -26.07
CA GLU A 26 -11.40 -3.02 -26.92
C GLU A 26 -10.21 -3.94 -27.22
N SER A 27 -9.02 -3.40 -27.53
CA SER A 27 -7.81 -4.20 -27.77
C SER A 27 -7.40 -4.98 -26.52
N ILE A 28 -7.43 -4.32 -25.35
CA ILE A 28 -7.13 -4.95 -24.08
C ILE A 28 -8.15 -6.05 -23.77
N LEU A 29 -9.43 -5.76 -23.95
CA LEU A 29 -10.49 -6.72 -23.67
C LEU A 29 -10.46 -7.92 -24.62
N ALA A 30 -10.17 -7.71 -25.91
CA ALA A 30 -9.98 -8.78 -26.88
C ALA A 30 -8.79 -9.67 -26.51
N GLN A 31 -7.68 -9.07 -26.05
CA GLN A 31 -6.52 -9.81 -25.55
C GLN A 31 -6.90 -10.70 -24.35
N ILE A 32 -7.60 -10.15 -23.36
CA ILE A 32 -8.08 -10.92 -22.19
C ILE A 32 -8.98 -12.09 -22.63
N VAL A 33 -9.92 -11.84 -23.54
CA VAL A 33 -10.85 -12.86 -24.06
C VAL A 33 -10.09 -14.00 -24.74
N LEU A 34 -9.02 -13.69 -25.47
CA LEU A 34 -8.17 -14.69 -26.13
C LEU A 34 -7.31 -15.47 -25.14
N ASP A 35 -6.60 -14.76 -24.25
CA ASP A 35 -5.67 -15.38 -23.28
C ASP A 35 -6.39 -16.33 -22.32
N GLN A 36 -7.65 -16.03 -22.00
CA GLN A 36 -8.48 -16.86 -21.15
C GLN A 36 -9.24 -17.95 -21.91
N GLY A 37 -9.08 -18.05 -23.23
CA GLY A 37 -9.76 -19.05 -24.07
C GLY A 37 -11.29 -18.90 -24.09
N TRP A 38 -11.81 -17.68 -23.87
CA TRP A 38 -13.26 -17.42 -23.90
C TRP A 38 -13.83 -17.34 -25.31
N SER A 39 -12.95 -17.28 -26.32
CA SER A 39 -13.27 -17.33 -27.75
C SER A 39 -12.31 -18.27 -28.46
N SER A 40 -12.77 -18.83 -29.58
CA SER A 40 -12.03 -19.77 -30.43
C SER A 40 -11.20 -19.08 -31.52
N SER A 41 -11.47 -17.80 -31.79
CA SER A 41 -10.76 -17.03 -32.81
C SER A 41 -10.58 -15.57 -32.40
N ARG A 42 -9.63 -14.88 -33.07
CA ARG A 42 -9.42 -13.43 -32.92
C ARG A 42 -10.63 -12.59 -33.31
N LEU A 43 -11.36 -13.00 -34.35
CA LEU A 43 -12.57 -12.30 -34.79
C LEU A 43 -13.67 -12.37 -33.72
N GLU A 44 -13.94 -13.57 -33.21
CA GLU A 44 -14.92 -13.78 -32.14
C GLU A 44 -14.53 -13.02 -30.85
N ALA A 45 -13.24 -12.91 -30.55
CA ALA A 45 -12.76 -12.11 -29.43
C ALA A 45 -12.99 -10.60 -29.63
N ALA A 46 -12.75 -10.08 -30.82
CA ALA A 46 -13.01 -8.68 -31.16
C ALA A 46 -14.50 -8.34 -31.07
N GLU A 47 -15.38 -9.18 -31.62
CA GLU A 47 -16.84 -9.00 -31.54
C GLU A 47 -17.33 -9.00 -30.08
N LYS A 48 -16.81 -9.91 -29.23
CA LYS A 48 -17.12 -9.89 -27.80
C LYS A 48 -16.60 -8.65 -27.12
N ALA A 49 -15.38 -8.21 -27.44
CA ALA A 49 -14.79 -7.01 -26.86
C ALA A 49 -15.61 -5.76 -27.18
N GLU A 50 -15.99 -5.55 -28.44
CA GLU A 50 -16.86 -4.44 -28.86
C GLU A 50 -18.19 -4.45 -28.09
N ARG A 51 -18.84 -5.62 -28.00
CA ARG A 51 -20.11 -5.77 -27.26
C ARG A 51 -19.97 -5.48 -25.77
N TRP A 52 -18.82 -5.79 -25.17
CA TRP A 52 -18.59 -5.71 -23.72
C TRP A 52 -17.90 -4.42 -23.28
N ASP A 53 -17.31 -3.67 -24.20
CA ASP A 53 -16.42 -2.53 -23.94
C ASP A 53 -17.02 -1.52 -22.96
N ARG A 54 -18.23 -1.03 -23.25
CA ARG A 54 -18.87 -0.02 -22.39
C ARG A 54 -19.04 -0.49 -20.95
N GLN A 55 -19.44 -1.74 -20.74
CA GLN A 55 -19.58 -2.29 -19.39
C GLN A 55 -18.22 -2.52 -18.72
N PHE A 56 -17.23 -2.94 -19.50
CA PHE A 56 -15.85 -3.13 -19.06
C PHE A 56 -15.24 -1.82 -18.58
N ARG A 57 -15.31 -0.74 -19.38
CA ARG A 57 -14.82 0.60 -19.01
C ARG A 57 -15.49 1.17 -17.78
N ASN A 58 -16.82 1.06 -17.66
CA ASN A 58 -17.53 1.53 -16.48
C ASN A 58 -17.08 0.81 -15.19
N ARG A 59 -16.81 -0.50 -15.28
CA ARG A 59 -16.29 -1.28 -14.16
C ARG A 59 -14.83 -0.95 -13.84
N LEU A 60 -14.01 -0.72 -14.85
CA LEU A 60 -12.63 -0.26 -14.66
C LEU A 60 -12.58 1.10 -13.96
N ARG A 61 -13.41 2.06 -14.37
CA ARG A 61 -13.50 3.38 -13.69
C ARG A 61 -13.93 3.23 -12.23
N ALA A 62 -14.94 2.41 -11.96
CA ALA A 62 -15.36 2.13 -10.59
C ALA A 62 -14.23 1.48 -9.77
N THR A 63 -13.48 0.55 -10.38
CA THR A 63 -12.35 -0.13 -9.74
C THR A 63 -11.19 0.84 -9.47
N ALA A 64 -10.83 1.69 -10.43
CA ALA A 64 -9.79 2.70 -10.27
C ALA A 64 -10.18 3.73 -9.19
N SER A 65 -11.42 4.19 -9.19
CA SER A 65 -11.95 5.10 -8.17
C SER A 65 -11.95 4.48 -6.77
N GLU A 66 -12.35 3.21 -6.64
CA GLU A 66 -12.28 2.45 -5.37
C GLU A 66 -10.83 2.32 -4.91
N ARG A 67 -9.90 1.96 -5.81
CA ARG A 67 -8.47 1.85 -5.47
C ARG A 67 -7.88 3.20 -5.05
N HIS A 68 -8.12 4.27 -5.80
CA HIS A 68 -7.61 5.61 -5.50
C HIS A 68 -8.15 6.16 -4.17
N SER A 69 -9.45 6.04 -3.91
CA SER A 69 -10.05 6.50 -2.64
C SER A 69 -9.52 5.74 -1.43
N ALA A 70 -9.14 4.47 -1.60
CA ALA A 70 -8.50 3.66 -0.58
C ALA A 70 -6.96 3.80 -0.54
N GLY A 71 -6.35 4.67 -1.35
CA GLY A 71 -4.90 4.82 -1.47
C GLY A 71 -4.17 3.59 -2.04
N ARG A 72 -4.90 2.65 -2.65
CA ARG A 72 -4.37 1.41 -3.22
C ARG A 72 -3.75 1.64 -4.59
N VAL A 73 -2.72 0.86 -4.91
CA VAL A 73 -2.08 0.89 -6.23
C VAL A 73 -3.06 0.45 -7.31
N CYS A 74 -3.21 1.27 -8.35
CA CYS A 74 -3.87 0.89 -9.58
C CYS A 74 -2.78 0.70 -10.65
N SER A 75 -2.74 -0.44 -11.33
CA SER A 75 -1.74 -0.70 -12.39
C SER A 75 -2.03 0.06 -13.67
N PHE A 76 -3.29 0.46 -13.87
CA PHE A 76 -3.78 1.09 -15.08
C PHE A 76 -4.40 2.46 -14.76
N ASP A 77 -4.49 3.30 -15.79
CA ASP A 77 -5.23 4.55 -15.76
C ASP A 77 -5.89 4.81 -17.13
N PHE A 78 -6.84 5.73 -17.17
CA PHE A 78 -7.42 6.21 -18.43
C PHE A 78 -6.56 7.35 -18.98
N ASN A 79 -6.30 7.31 -20.29
CA ASN A 79 -5.51 8.35 -20.92
C ASN A 79 -6.19 9.73 -20.79
N SER A 80 -5.38 10.76 -20.58
CA SER A 80 -5.82 12.14 -20.40
C SER A 80 -6.71 12.69 -21.53
N SER A 81 -6.49 12.23 -22.76
CA SER A 81 -7.09 12.77 -23.98
C SER A 81 -8.18 11.88 -24.58
N SER A 82 -8.35 10.65 -24.10
CA SER A 82 -9.29 9.69 -24.70
C SER A 82 -9.82 8.69 -23.68
N ASP A 83 -11.13 8.72 -23.46
CA ASP A 83 -11.83 7.96 -22.41
C ASP A 83 -11.96 6.45 -22.68
N TYR A 84 -11.50 6.01 -23.86
CA TYR A 84 -11.45 4.62 -24.33
C TYR A 84 -10.01 4.09 -24.42
N MET A 85 -9.01 4.93 -24.16
CA MET A 85 -7.61 4.53 -24.12
C MET A 85 -7.21 4.26 -22.68
N ILE A 86 -6.64 3.09 -22.42
CA ILE A 86 -6.15 2.65 -21.12
C ILE A 86 -4.62 2.52 -21.24
N GLN A 87 -3.92 3.00 -20.24
CA GLN A 87 -2.45 2.99 -20.13
C GLN A 87 -2.05 2.46 -18.75
N GLY A 88 -0.76 2.22 -18.54
CA GLY A 88 -0.22 1.99 -17.21
C GLY A 88 -0.32 3.26 -16.36
N SER A 89 -0.58 3.13 -15.06
CA SER A 89 -0.73 4.30 -14.16
C SER A 89 0.55 5.13 -13.99
N ALA A 90 1.71 4.52 -14.21
CA ALA A 90 3.01 5.16 -14.25
C ALA A 90 3.51 5.38 -15.69
N TYR A 91 2.68 5.23 -16.72
CA TYR A 91 3.06 5.64 -18.07
C TYR A 91 3.23 7.16 -18.14
N ILE A 92 4.39 7.62 -18.60
CA ILE A 92 4.70 9.05 -18.73
C ILE A 92 4.11 9.54 -20.05
N GLU A 93 3.13 10.43 -20.00
CA GLU A 93 2.47 11.00 -21.18
C GLU A 93 3.30 12.16 -21.74
N PRO A 94 3.98 12.00 -22.91
CA PRO A 94 4.89 13.02 -23.43
C PRO A 94 4.14 14.31 -23.78
N GLY A 95 4.62 15.43 -23.24
CA GLY A 95 4.02 16.75 -23.48
C GLY A 95 2.72 17.02 -22.71
N VAL A 96 2.27 16.09 -21.86
CA VAL A 96 1.11 16.26 -20.97
C VAL A 96 1.56 16.30 -19.51
N ASP A 97 2.39 15.33 -19.08
CA ASP A 97 2.85 15.26 -17.70
C ASP A 97 3.81 16.41 -17.36
N SER A 98 3.62 17.02 -16.19
CA SER A 98 4.61 17.95 -15.62
C SER A 98 5.90 17.21 -15.26
N THR A 99 7.01 17.95 -15.11
CA THR A 99 8.29 17.37 -14.66
C THR A 99 8.13 16.58 -13.36
N ASP A 100 7.43 17.17 -12.37
CA ASP A 100 7.20 16.55 -11.06
C ASP A 100 6.38 15.26 -11.16
N LEU A 101 5.33 15.25 -11.98
CA LEU A 101 4.50 14.07 -12.19
C LEU A 101 5.28 12.98 -12.93
N ALA A 102 6.05 13.36 -13.95
CA ALA A 102 6.92 12.43 -14.67
C ALA A 102 7.97 11.81 -13.75
N GLU A 103 8.56 12.58 -12.83
CA GLU A 103 9.48 12.06 -11.82
C GLU A 103 8.79 11.09 -10.87
N SER A 104 7.61 11.43 -10.34
CA SER A 104 6.82 10.52 -9.50
C SER A 104 6.51 9.19 -10.21
N LYS A 105 6.10 9.25 -11.48
CA LYS A 105 5.86 8.06 -12.31
C LYS A 105 7.14 7.24 -12.53
N ARG A 106 8.30 7.87 -12.78
CA ARG A 106 9.60 7.16 -12.87
C ARG A 106 9.95 6.46 -11.57
N ARG A 107 9.69 7.09 -10.42
CA ARG A 107 9.90 6.46 -9.12
C ARG A 107 9.03 5.22 -8.98
N ARG A 108 7.76 5.33 -9.37
CA ARG A 108 6.78 4.24 -9.33
C ARG A 108 7.11 3.06 -10.26
N HIS A 109 7.93 3.25 -11.31
CA HIS A 109 8.39 2.13 -12.16
C HIS A 109 9.16 1.06 -11.40
N ARG A 110 9.85 1.43 -10.31
CA ARG A 110 10.64 0.48 -9.47
C ARG A 110 9.78 -0.39 -8.56
N TYR A 111 8.45 -0.23 -8.61
CA TYR A 111 7.50 -0.91 -7.76
C TYR A 111 7.70 -2.44 -7.70
N ALA A 112 8.00 -3.07 -8.85
CA ALA A 112 8.14 -4.52 -8.92
C ALA A 112 9.35 -5.03 -8.13
N GLU A 113 10.45 -4.28 -8.15
CA GLU A 113 11.68 -4.58 -7.42
C GLU A 113 11.46 -4.52 -5.90
N TYR A 114 10.76 -3.50 -5.40
CA TYR A 114 10.38 -3.43 -3.99
C TYR A 114 9.45 -4.56 -3.59
N LEU A 115 8.45 -4.90 -4.41
CA LEU A 115 7.55 -6.00 -4.12
C LEU A 115 8.30 -7.35 -4.07
N ALA A 116 9.29 -7.54 -4.93
CA ALA A 116 10.16 -8.71 -4.90
C ALA A 116 11.00 -8.76 -3.62
N PHE A 117 11.56 -7.64 -3.20
CA PHE A 117 12.32 -7.53 -1.94
C PHE A 117 11.45 -7.85 -0.72
N LEU A 118 10.25 -7.26 -0.61
CA LEU A 118 9.31 -7.51 0.50
C LEU A 118 8.94 -9.00 0.65
N ARG A 119 8.94 -9.76 -0.46
CA ARG A 119 8.67 -11.20 -0.43
C ARG A 119 9.84 -12.04 0.08
N GLN A 120 11.06 -11.51 0.05
CA GLN A 120 12.30 -12.24 0.36
C GLN A 120 12.79 -12.00 1.79
N ILE A 121 12.55 -10.80 2.34
CA ILE A 121 12.92 -10.49 3.73
C ILE A 121 12.21 -11.40 4.72
N ASN A 122 12.79 -11.56 5.90
CA ASN A 122 12.22 -12.33 7.00
C ASN A 122 11.19 -11.49 7.81
N PRO A 123 10.39 -12.11 8.68
CA PRO A 123 9.39 -11.40 9.47
C PRO A 123 9.94 -10.24 10.32
N ARG A 124 11.12 -10.43 10.93
CA ARG A 124 11.74 -9.39 11.78
C ARG A 124 12.24 -8.20 10.96
N GLU A 125 12.86 -8.46 9.82
CA GLU A 125 13.24 -7.43 8.85
C GLU A 125 12.01 -6.67 8.35
N PHE A 126 10.88 -7.34 8.18
CA PHE A 126 9.63 -6.69 7.80
C PHE A 126 9.09 -5.78 8.90
N GLU A 127 9.12 -6.20 10.18
CA GLU A 127 8.77 -5.32 11.30
C GLU A 127 9.69 -4.08 11.35
N ALA A 128 10.99 -4.26 11.16
CA ALA A 128 11.97 -3.16 11.11
C ALA A 128 11.70 -2.20 9.95
N LEU A 129 11.35 -2.71 8.78
CA LEU A 129 10.92 -1.92 7.63
C LEU A 129 9.66 -1.10 7.96
N CYS A 130 8.69 -1.68 8.68
CA CYS A 130 7.48 -0.98 9.11
C CYS A 130 7.80 0.15 10.11
N ALA A 131 8.75 -0.06 11.02
CA ALA A 131 9.25 0.99 11.89
C ALA A 131 9.98 2.09 11.09
N GLY A 132 10.76 1.74 10.07
CA GLY A 132 11.38 2.72 9.16
C GLY A 132 10.36 3.56 8.39
N ILE A 133 9.25 2.95 7.96
CA ILE A 133 8.13 3.66 7.32
C ILE A 133 7.55 4.74 8.25
N LEU A 134 7.44 4.48 9.55
CA LEU A 134 7.03 5.52 10.50
C LEU A 134 7.94 6.76 10.44
N GLY A 135 9.26 6.55 10.30
CA GLY A 135 10.22 7.63 10.10
C GLY A 135 9.94 8.45 8.85
N LEU A 136 9.59 7.80 7.75
CA LEU A 136 9.20 8.45 6.49
C LEU A 136 7.88 9.23 6.61
N LEU A 137 6.98 8.79 7.50
CA LEU A 137 5.74 9.50 7.83
C LEU A 137 5.95 10.67 8.81
N GLY A 138 7.21 10.98 9.17
CA GLY A 138 7.56 12.14 10.00
C GLY A 138 7.63 11.86 11.50
N ILE A 139 7.61 10.59 11.92
CA ILE A 139 7.80 10.21 13.33
C ILE A 139 9.30 10.24 13.63
N ARG A 140 9.69 11.00 14.66
CA ARG A 140 11.11 11.24 14.97
C ARG A 140 11.82 10.05 15.62
N GLU A 141 11.10 9.28 16.43
CA GLU A 141 11.65 8.16 17.20
C GLU A 141 10.74 6.93 17.04
N PRO A 142 10.67 6.35 15.83
CA PRO A 142 9.93 5.11 15.64
C PRO A 142 10.58 4.01 16.46
N THR A 143 9.76 3.23 17.17
CA THR A 143 10.20 2.13 18.02
C THR A 143 9.75 0.82 17.40
N LEU A 144 10.70 -0.08 17.20
CA LEU A 144 10.45 -1.49 16.94
C LEU A 144 10.38 -2.22 18.29
N THR A 145 9.34 -3.01 18.51
CA THR A 145 9.22 -3.78 19.75
C THR A 145 10.21 -4.94 19.80
N SER A 146 10.50 -5.43 21.00
CA SER A 146 11.46 -6.52 21.17
C SER A 146 10.83 -7.86 20.80
N HIS A 147 11.63 -8.70 20.14
CA HIS A 147 11.17 -10.00 19.65
C HIS A 147 10.60 -10.87 20.79
N GLY A 148 9.37 -11.35 20.63
CA GLY A 148 8.69 -12.20 21.63
C GLY A 148 8.13 -11.42 22.84
N HIS A 149 8.10 -10.09 22.77
CA HIS A 149 7.50 -9.20 23.76
C HIS A 149 6.44 -8.26 23.15
N ASP A 150 6.14 -8.40 21.86
CA ASP A 150 5.24 -7.53 21.10
C ASP A 150 3.78 -7.55 21.54
N GLU A 151 3.26 -8.61 22.19
CA GLU A 151 1.84 -8.76 22.60
C GLU A 151 0.81 -8.29 21.53
N GLY A 152 1.16 -8.38 20.23
CA GLY A 152 0.35 -7.95 19.10
C GLY A 152 0.62 -6.54 18.54
N ILE A 153 1.56 -5.78 19.13
CA ILE A 153 2.07 -4.48 18.65
C ILE A 153 3.53 -4.65 18.23
N ASP A 154 3.83 -4.53 16.95
CA ASP A 154 5.17 -4.76 16.43
C ASP A 154 6.00 -3.48 16.37
N PHE A 155 5.36 -2.34 16.06
CA PHE A 155 6.03 -1.05 15.95
C PHE A 155 5.11 0.09 16.38
N TYR A 156 5.70 1.18 16.88
CA TYR A 156 4.94 2.36 17.26
C TYR A 156 5.78 3.65 17.26
N GLY A 157 5.12 4.80 17.31
CA GLY A 157 5.77 6.08 17.57
C GLY A 157 4.78 7.24 17.70
N GLN A 158 5.28 8.42 18.06
CA GLN A 158 4.48 9.64 18.16
C GLN A 158 4.71 10.54 16.96
N LEU A 159 3.64 10.88 16.26
CA LEU A 159 3.63 11.94 15.28
C LEU A 159 3.45 13.28 16.00
N GLU A 160 4.43 14.17 15.83
CA GLU A 160 4.36 15.55 16.31
C GLU A 160 3.75 16.42 15.20
N LEU A 161 2.56 16.97 15.43
CA LEU A 161 1.85 17.76 14.41
C LEU A 161 2.43 19.17 14.22
N GLY A 162 3.37 19.56 15.08
CA GLY A 162 4.13 20.82 15.09
C GLY A 162 4.35 21.44 13.71
N SER A 163 5.40 20.97 13.04
CA SER A 163 5.85 21.50 11.76
C SER A 163 4.89 21.23 10.59
N ALA A 164 3.98 20.26 10.72
CA ALA A 164 3.05 19.90 9.66
C ALA A 164 1.83 20.85 9.60
N LEU A 165 1.40 21.39 10.74
CA LEU A 165 0.25 22.30 10.82
C LEU A 165 0.66 23.77 10.65
N ALA A 166 1.70 24.21 11.37
CA ALA A 166 2.27 25.55 11.22
C ALA A 166 3.66 25.59 11.88
N PRO A 167 4.70 26.07 11.19
CA PRO A 167 6.01 26.26 11.81
C PRO A 167 5.92 27.32 12.91
N GLU A 168 6.08 26.90 14.17
CA GLU A 168 6.13 27.80 15.32
C GLU A 168 7.60 28.03 15.74
N THR A 169 8.00 29.30 15.88
CA THR A 169 9.37 29.68 16.29
C THR A 169 9.62 29.48 17.79
N LEU A 170 8.55 29.35 18.57
CA LEU A 170 8.56 29.11 20.02
C LEU A 170 7.60 27.95 20.32
N PRO A 171 7.77 27.22 21.45
CA PRO A 171 6.84 26.17 21.83
C PRO A 171 5.40 26.71 21.94
N GLY A 172 4.50 26.21 21.10
CA GLY A 172 3.09 26.59 21.08
C GLY A 172 2.16 25.39 21.09
N LEU A 173 0.88 25.60 20.74
CA LEU A 173 -0.15 24.57 20.80
C LEU A 173 0.24 23.33 19.99
N THR A 174 0.87 23.53 18.84
CA THR A 174 1.24 22.43 17.94
C THR A 174 2.29 21.49 18.54
N SER A 175 3.11 21.99 19.50
CA SER A 175 4.14 21.20 20.19
C SER A 175 3.58 20.19 21.23
N ILE A 176 2.33 20.39 21.67
CA ILE A 176 1.65 19.48 22.58
C ILE A 176 0.66 18.54 21.88
N LEU A 177 0.39 18.78 20.59
CA LEU A 177 -0.45 17.91 19.77
C LEU A 177 0.36 16.70 19.31
N ARG A 178 0.01 15.54 19.87
CA ARG A 178 0.68 14.26 19.60
C ARG A 178 -0.36 13.24 19.20
N VAL A 179 -0.03 12.45 18.19
CA VAL A 179 -0.84 11.32 17.75
C VAL A 179 0.01 10.06 17.81
N TRP A 180 -0.49 9.02 18.45
CA TRP A 180 0.17 7.72 18.43
C TRP A 180 -0.10 7.04 17.09
N MET A 181 0.96 6.48 16.52
CA MET A 181 0.92 5.63 15.35
C MET A 181 1.39 4.27 15.81
N ILE A 182 0.49 3.29 15.87
CA ILE A 182 0.75 1.97 16.46
C ILE A 182 0.37 0.92 15.46
N GLY A 183 1.26 -0.04 15.23
CA GLY A 183 1.02 -1.01 14.17
C GLY A 183 1.48 -2.42 14.45
N GLN A 184 0.93 -3.29 13.60
CA GLN A 184 1.24 -4.70 13.50
C GLN A 184 1.69 -5.02 12.07
N ALA A 185 2.74 -5.81 11.95
CA ALA A 185 3.35 -6.26 10.73
C ALA A 185 3.10 -7.77 10.56
N LYS A 186 2.47 -8.18 9.44
CA LYS A 186 2.28 -9.59 9.10
C LYS A 186 3.00 -9.94 7.81
N HIS A 187 4.06 -10.74 7.92
CA HIS A 187 4.82 -11.22 6.76
C HIS A 187 4.11 -12.42 6.09
N TYR A 188 3.34 -12.15 5.04
CA TYR A 188 2.54 -13.13 4.30
C TYR A 188 2.84 -13.06 2.78
N PRO A 189 4.04 -13.42 2.32
CA PRO A 189 4.51 -13.16 0.95
C PRO A 189 3.64 -13.77 -0.16
N SER A 190 2.92 -14.86 0.14
CA SER A 190 1.94 -15.51 -0.74
C SER A 190 0.56 -15.66 -0.09
N GLY A 191 0.39 -15.07 1.09
CA GLY A 191 -0.81 -15.22 1.91
C GLY A 191 -1.78 -14.04 1.78
N GLN A 192 -2.88 -14.18 2.50
CA GLN A 192 -3.87 -13.13 2.63
C GLN A 192 -4.16 -12.91 4.11
N ALA A 193 -4.00 -11.67 4.56
CA ALA A 193 -4.41 -11.27 5.90
C ALA A 193 -5.94 -11.20 6.00
N ALA A 194 -6.46 -11.64 7.14
CA ALA A 194 -7.87 -11.75 7.39
C ALA A 194 -8.33 -10.83 8.54
N THR A 195 -9.63 -10.87 8.81
CA THR A 195 -10.23 -10.07 9.89
C THR A 195 -9.75 -10.41 11.31
N PRO A 196 -9.32 -11.64 11.66
CA PRO A 196 -8.81 -11.93 13.00
C PRO A 196 -7.58 -11.09 13.36
N GLU A 197 -6.62 -10.94 12.45
CA GLU A 197 -5.38 -10.20 12.72
C GLU A 197 -5.65 -8.71 12.95
N ILE A 198 -6.59 -8.13 12.20
CA ILE A 198 -6.99 -6.73 12.41
C ILE A 198 -7.65 -6.55 13.79
N ARG A 199 -8.47 -7.52 14.23
CA ARG A 199 -9.08 -7.49 15.58
C ARG A 199 -8.04 -7.70 16.69
N GLU A 200 -7.03 -8.52 16.43
CA GLU A 200 -5.90 -8.74 17.34
C GLU A 200 -5.15 -7.43 17.59
N LEU A 201 -4.77 -6.69 16.54
CA LEU A 201 -4.15 -5.37 16.68
C LEU A 201 -5.00 -4.41 17.50
N VAL A 202 -6.30 -4.29 17.19
CA VAL A 202 -7.20 -3.41 17.93
C VAL A 202 -7.24 -3.82 19.41
N GLY A 203 -7.42 -5.10 19.69
CA GLY A 203 -7.41 -5.61 21.06
C GLY A 203 -6.10 -5.33 21.80
N ALA A 204 -4.96 -5.51 21.13
CA ALA A 204 -3.64 -5.28 21.71
C ALA A 204 -3.43 -3.81 22.11
N VAL A 205 -3.86 -2.87 21.26
CA VAL A 205 -3.73 -1.43 21.53
C VAL A 205 -4.67 -0.99 22.66
N GLU A 206 -5.92 -1.47 22.67
CA GLU A 206 -6.88 -1.15 23.74
C GLU A 206 -6.38 -1.69 25.10
N LEU A 207 -5.83 -2.90 25.12
CA LEU A 207 -5.21 -3.48 26.32
C LEU A 207 -3.98 -2.68 26.76
N ALA A 208 -3.13 -2.25 25.82
CA ALA A 208 -1.98 -1.40 26.11
C ALA A 208 -2.39 -0.03 26.68
N GLN A 209 -3.45 0.58 26.16
CA GLN A 209 -4.00 1.84 26.69
C GLN A 209 -4.54 1.66 28.12
N ALA A 210 -5.14 0.50 28.41
CA ALA A 210 -5.58 0.13 29.76
C ALA A 210 -4.43 -0.28 30.71
N GLY A 211 -3.20 -0.41 30.20
CA GLY A 211 -2.06 -0.94 30.95
C GLY A 211 -2.20 -2.42 31.34
N ALA A 212 -3.06 -3.15 30.63
CA ALA A 212 -3.37 -4.55 30.88
C ALA A 212 -2.46 -5.46 30.04
N TYR A 213 -1.32 -5.84 30.60
CA TYR A 213 -0.33 -6.69 29.93
C TYR A 213 -0.38 -8.13 30.44
N SER A 214 0.02 -9.09 29.61
CA SER A 214 0.10 -10.50 30.04
C SER A 214 1.23 -10.75 31.06
N ARG A 215 2.12 -9.76 31.24
CA ARG A 215 3.32 -9.81 32.07
C ARG A 215 3.27 -8.80 33.22
N LEU A 216 4.07 -9.07 34.26
CA LEU A 216 4.20 -8.19 35.43
C LEU A 216 4.91 -6.85 35.13
N SER A 217 5.65 -6.75 34.03
CA SER A 217 6.31 -5.53 33.57
C SER A 217 5.80 -5.12 32.19
N THR A 218 5.72 -3.81 31.93
CA THR A 218 5.34 -3.30 30.59
C THR A 218 6.31 -3.83 29.53
N PRO A 219 5.82 -4.52 28.48
CA PRO A 219 6.67 -4.96 27.38
C PRO A 219 7.21 -3.79 26.55
N TYR A 220 6.51 -2.65 26.61
CA TYR A 220 6.86 -1.44 25.88
C TYR A 220 7.53 -0.45 26.84
N SER A 221 8.80 -0.14 26.60
CA SER A 221 9.58 0.77 27.44
C SER A 221 9.02 2.21 27.39
N ASN A 222 8.56 2.63 26.22
CA ASN A 222 8.19 4.03 25.94
C ASN A 222 6.74 4.23 25.45
N LEU A 223 5.96 3.16 25.26
CA LEU A 223 4.55 3.29 24.88
C LEU A 223 3.71 3.69 26.11
N ARG A 224 3.20 4.92 26.11
CA ARG A 224 2.33 5.45 27.18
C ARG A 224 1.16 6.20 26.57
N ILE A 225 0.13 5.45 26.21
CA ILE A 225 -1.10 5.98 25.61
C ILE A 225 -2.00 6.47 26.74
N LYS A 226 -2.32 7.76 26.77
CA LYS A 226 -3.30 8.31 27.73
C LYS A 226 -4.72 8.05 27.25
N LEU A 227 -5.68 8.15 28.16
CA LEU A 227 -7.10 7.90 27.88
C LEU A 227 -7.66 8.69 26.69
N CYS A 228 -7.20 9.93 26.52
CA CYS A 228 -7.68 10.82 25.45
C CYS A 228 -6.63 11.03 24.35
N ASP A 229 -5.53 10.28 24.36
CA ASP A 229 -4.56 10.38 23.28
C ASP A 229 -5.20 9.84 21.98
N PRO A 230 -5.11 10.56 20.85
CA PRO A 230 -5.51 10.02 19.56
C PRO A 230 -4.53 8.94 19.11
N VAL A 231 -5.07 7.85 18.55
CA VAL A 231 -4.31 6.70 18.08
C VAL A 231 -4.73 6.34 16.66
N PHE A 232 -3.76 6.23 15.76
CA PHE A 232 -3.92 5.57 14.47
C PHE A 232 -3.40 4.14 14.56
N PHE A 233 -4.26 3.20 14.15
CA PHE A 233 -3.98 1.78 14.12
C PHE A 233 -3.48 1.41 12.72
N LEU A 234 -2.31 0.79 12.62
CA LEU A 234 -1.63 0.51 11.37
C LEU A 234 -1.48 -1.00 11.17
N PHE A 235 -2.07 -1.54 10.12
CA PHE A 235 -1.97 -2.96 9.78
C PHE A 235 -1.21 -3.14 8.47
N PHE A 236 0.05 -3.57 8.54
CA PHE A 236 0.92 -3.72 7.38
C PHE A 236 1.17 -5.19 7.07
N THR A 237 1.13 -5.56 5.79
CA THR A 237 1.45 -6.94 5.37
C THR A 237 2.17 -6.98 4.04
N THR A 238 3.10 -7.93 3.86
CA THR A 238 3.74 -8.19 2.55
C THR A 238 2.83 -8.92 1.57
N GLY A 239 1.71 -9.48 2.05
CA GLY A 239 0.71 -10.17 1.24
C GLY A 239 -0.41 -9.27 0.75
N THR A 240 -1.59 -9.85 0.58
CA THR A 240 -2.83 -9.10 0.28
C THR A 240 -3.72 -9.03 1.51
N ILE A 241 -4.63 -8.06 1.56
CA ILE A 241 -5.69 -8.02 2.57
C ILE A 241 -7.00 -8.50 1.92
N SER A 242 -7.69 -9.41 2.61
CA SER A 242 -8.98 -9.93 2.13
C SER A 242 -10.04 -8.84 1.98
N ARG A 243 -11.02 -9.04 1.10
CA ARG A 243 -12.12 -8.07 0.92
C ARG A 243 -12.88 -7.78 2.24
N PRO A 244 -13.20 -8.78 3.09
CA PRO A 244 -13.74 -8.51 4.43
C PRO A 244 -12.76 -7.74 5.33
N GLY A 245 -11.46 -8.00 5.22
CA GLY A 245 -10.41 -7.25 5.93
C GLY A 245 -10.40 -5.77 5.55
N TRP A 246 -10.39 -5.46 4.25
CA TRP A 246 -10.50 -4.07 3.77
C TRP A 246 -11.75 -3.35 4.26
N ARG A 247 -12.90 -4.03 4.24
CA ARG A 247 -14.14 -3.47 4.80
C ARG A 247 -14.03 -3.19 6.29
N LEU A 248 -13.38 -4.07 7.04
CA LEU A 248 -13.18 -3.89 8.48
C LEU A 248 -12.30 -2.67 8.75
N LEU A 249 -11.15 -2.56 8.06
CA LEU A 249 -10.26 -1.39 8.15
C LEU A 249 -11.02 -0.09 7.90
N ASP A 250 -11.72 0.00 6.76
CA ASP A 250 -12.54 1.17 6.38
C ASP A 250 -13.59 1.52 7.45
N SER A 251 -14.35 0.52 7.92
CA SER A 251 -15.39 0.75 8.94
C SER A 251 -14.88 1.07 10.35
N SER A 252 -13.63 0.70 10.66
CA SER A 252 -13.02 0.90 11.97
C SER A 252 -12.15 2.15 12.06
N GLY A 253 -11.77 2.73 10.92
CA GLY A 253 -10.79 3.83 10.85
C GLY A 253 -9.33 3.38 11.00
N ALA A 254 -9.07 2.06 11.08
CA ALA A 254 -7.72 1.52 11.03
C ALA A 254 -7.16 1.61 9.60
N ILE A 255 -5.86 1.86 9.50
CA ILE A 255 -5.16 2.07 8.23
C ILE A 255 -4.45 0.76 7.86
N GLY A 256 -4.70 0.27 6.65
CA GLY A 256 -4.03 -0.92 6.13
C GLY A 256 -3.10 -0.59 4.97
N MET A 257 -1.94 -1.25 4.92
CA MET A 257 -1.09 -1.28 3.73
C MET A 257 -0.76 -2.73 3.38
N ASP A 258 -1.12 -3.14 2.16
CA ASP A 258 -0.71 -4.44 1.61
C ASP A 258 0.65 -4.33 0.89
N GLY A 259 1.17 -5.46 0.41
CA GLY A 259 2.52 -5.51 -0.17
C GLY A 259 2.67 -4.57 -1.37
N GLU A 260 1.59 -4.36 -2.13
CA GLU A 260 1.57 -3.44 -3.26
C GLU A 260 1.67 -1.98 -2.77
N MET A 261 0.85 -1.60 -1.79
CA MET A 261 0.91 -0.25 -1.21
C MET A 261 2.27 0.06 -0.60
N LEU A 262 2.87 -0.91 0.11
CA LEU A 262 4.20 -0.76 0.70
C LEU A 262 5.28 -0.59 -0.37
N ALA A 263 5.26 -1.44 -1.40
CA ALA A 263 6.24 -1.36 -2.50
C ALA A 263 6.15 -0.01 -3.24
N ALA A 264 4.95 0.47 -3.50
CA ALA A 264 4.72 1.78 -4.09
C ALA A 264 5.24 2.91 -3.21
N PHE A 265 4.93 2.88 -1.91
CA PHE A 265 5.36 3.89 -0.96
C PHE A 265 6.88 3.97 -0.87
N LEU A 266 7.57 2.83 -0.78
CA LEU A 266 9.03 2.78 -0.75
C LEU A 266 9.64 3.32 -2.05
N ALA A 267 9.04 3.00 -3.20
CA ALA A 267 9.49 3.47 -4.49
C ALA A 267 9.42 4.99 -4.63
N GLU A 268 8.32 5.60 -4.18
CA GLU A 268 8.10 7.05 -4.21
C GLU A 268 9.02 7.84 -3.28
N ASN A 269 9.42 7.22 -2.18
CA ASN A 269 10.39 7.77 -1.22
C ASN A 269 11.85 7.43 -1.58
N GLU A 270 12.09 6.74 -2.69
CA GLU A 270 13.42 6.43 -3.23
C GLU A 270 14.35 5.70 -2.24
N ILE A 271 13.79 4.82 -1.42
CA ILE A 271 14.54 4.10 -0.38
C ILE A 271 15.38 2.98 -0.98
N GLY A 272 16.71 3.04 -0.81
CA GLY A 272 17.58 2.06 -1.44
C GLY A 272 17.73 2.29 -2.94
N VAL A 273 17.76 3.56 -3.36
CA VAL A 273 18.07 3.95 -4.74
C VAL A 273 19.49 4.51 -4.81
N VAL A 274 20.29 3.99 -5.75
CA VAL A 274 21.65 4.46 -6.04
C VAL A 274 21.71 4.83 -7.52
N GLU A 275 22.16 6.06 -7.83
CA GLU A 275 22.26 6.58 -9.20
C GLU A 275 20.94 6.44 -10.00
N GLY A 276 19.79 6.52 -9.31
CA GLY A 276 18.45 6.41 -9.93
C GLY A 276 17.94 4.98 -10.15
N ALA A 277 18.72 3.96 -9.80
CA ALA A 277 18.35 2.55 -9.89
C ALA A 277 18.08 1.94 -8.50
N PHE A 278 17.18 0.96 -8.45
CA PHE A 278 16.94 0.17 -7.24
C PHE A 278 18.19 -0.65 -6.88
N ASP A 279 18.61 -0.58 -5.61
CA ASP A 279 19.73 -1.32 -5.06
C ASP A 279 19.32 -2.06 -3.78
N ALA A 280 19.16 -3.38 -3.89
CA ALA A 280 18.73 -4.23 -2.78
C ALA A 280 19.65 -4.17 -1.55
N PRO A 281 21.00 -4.17 -1.68
CA PRO A 281 21.89 -4.00 -0.54
C PRO A 281 21.70 -2.68 0.21
N THR A 282 21.49 -1.56 -0.49
CA THR A 282 21.23 -0.26 0.14
C THR A 282 19.88 -0.27 0.87
N LEU A 283 18.84 -0.85 0.27
CA LEU A 283 17.55 -1.04 0.93
C LEU A 283 17.68 -1.92 2.18
N GLN A 284 18.42 -3.04 2.08
CA GLN A 284 18.68 -3.92 3.22
C GLN A 284 19.41 -3.17 4.34
N SER A 285 20.45 -2.40 4.01
CA SER A 285 21.16 -1.59 5.01
C SER A 285 20.25 -0.56 5.69
N TRP A 286 19.28 0.00 4.95
CA TRP A 286 18.29 0.89 5.54
C TRP A 286 17.35 0.13 6.50
N VAL A 287 16.91 -1.08 6.16
CA VAL A 287 16.11 -1.94 7.05
C VAL A 287 16.89 -2.34 8.30
N ASP A 288 18.14 -2.75 8.15
CA ASP A 288 19.02 -3.17 9.25
C ASP A 288 19.22 -2.02 10.26
N GLY A 289 19.28 -0.77 9.78
CA GLY A 289 19.35 0.43 10.61
C GLY A 289 18.15 0.64 11.55
N HIS A 290 17.04 -0.06 11.33
CA HIS A 290 15.82 0.00 12.14
C HIS A 290 15.55 -1.28 12.94
N SER A 291 16.43 -2.28 12.86
CA SER A 291 16.22 -3.59 13.48
C SER A 291 16.48 -3.63 15.00
N GLY A 292 17.09 -2.57 15.54
CA GLY A 292 17.43 -2.41 16.96
C GLY A 292 18.71 -3.11 17.37
#